data_AF-A0A3S5EV13-F1
#
_entry.id   AF-A0A3S5EV13-F1
#
_cell.length_a   1.000
_cell.length_b   1.000
_cell.length_c   1.000
_cell.angle_alpha   90.00
_cell.angle_beta   90.00
_cell.angle_gamma   90.00
#
_symmetry.space_group_name_H-M   'P 1'
#
loop_
_entity.id
_entity.type
_entity.pdbx_description
1 polymer ?
#
loop_
_entity_poly.entity_id
_entity_poly.type
_entity_poly.pdbx_seq_one_letter_code
_entity_poly.pdbx_strand_id
1 'polypeptide(L)'
;MIVVGAAWILAACLAIGVAVASIASPWPQFAVACLLGAVCLGLATLVWWREPQHRLAGWLSLAGFSVVATNTVDPNRMGPFDGSWMLLYLPFAIILLLVPDGRLAGPRWRLVGWAITLDVALFMALVAVQWRWPGVAGPLTGIGTGLLLGFLALLVACAAAPVVRYRRGGRLERSRLRWVLLAGLSLPLTLLLCWASYLVLGTPDLVGIGLLAMYLAIPLAVTVSVLRPELFDVTRAAAATVTAASLSR
;
A
#
# COMPACT_ATOMS: atom_id res chain seq x y z
N MET A 1 12.77 -12.87 -8.62
CA MET A 1 12.61 -12.94 -10.09
C MET A 1 11.19 -13.37 -10.48
N ILE A 2 10.74 -14.57 -10.10
CA ILE A 2 9.43 -15.11 -10.52
C ILE A 2 8.27 -14.18 -10.16
N VAL A 3 8.21 -13.67 -8.92
CA VAL A 3 7.07 -12.84 -8.45
C VAL A 3 7.01 -11.48 -9.17
N VAL A 4 8.15 -10.77 -9.29
CA VAL A 4 8.20 -9.44 -9.94
C VAL A 4 7.90 -9.56 -11.44
N GLY A 5 8.50 -10.56 -12.11
CA GLY A 5 8.25 -10.81 -13.53
C GLY A 5 6.81 -11.23 -13.81
N ALA A 6 6.24 -12.12 -12.99
CA ALA A 6 4.85 -12.52 -13.09
C ALA A 6 3.90 -11.34 -12.86
N ALA A 7 4.18 -10.45 -11.90
CA ALA A 7 3.36 -9.27 -11.65
C ALA A 7 3.36 -8.30 -12.85
N TRP A 8 4.51 -8.08 -13.50
CA TRP A 8 4.58 -7.31 -14.75
C TRP A 8 3.75 -7.94 -15.88
N ILE A 9 3.92 -9.25 -16.09
CA ILE A 9 3.19 -9.97 -17.14
C ILE A 9 1.69 -9.90 -16.89
N LEU A 10 1.24 -10.21 -15.67
CA LEU A 10 -0.17 -10.20 -15.31
C LEU A 10 -0.77 -8.79 -15.39
N ALA A 11 -0.06 -7.75 -14.92
CA ALA A 11 -0.51 -6.37 -15.04
C ALA A 11 -0.61 -5.94 -16.51
N ALA A 12 0.35 -6.30 -17.36
CA ALA A 12 0.32 -6.01 -18.78
C ALA A 12 -0.81 -6.76 -19.51
N CYS A 13 -1.00 -8.05 -19.21
CA CYS A 13 -2.10 -8.85 -19.76
C CYS A 13 -3.47 -8.27 -19.37
N LEU A 14 -3.64 -7.85 -18.11
CA LEU A 14 -4.87 -7.17 -17.67
C LEU A 14 -5.06 -5.84 -18.38
N ALA A 15 -4.01 -5.01 -18.47
CA ALA A 15 -4.07 -3.73 -19.16
C ALA A 15 -4.47 -3.86 -20.64
N ILE A 16 -3.88 -4.82 -21.35
CA ILE A 16 -4.19 -5.12 -22.74
C ILE A 16 -5.62 -5.68 -22.86
N GLY A 17 -5.98 -6.65 -22.02
CA GLY A 17 -7.31 -7.27 -22.05
C GLY A 17 -8.43 -6.25 -21.82
N VAL A 18 -8.25 -5.34 -20.86
CA VAL A 18 -9.19 -4.25 -20.57
C VAL A 18 -9.28 -3.27 -21.73
N ALA A 19 -8.14 -2.90 -22.34
CA ALA A 19 -8.13 -1.99 -23.49
C ALA A 19 -8.85 -2.57 -24.71
N VAL A 20 -8.73 -3.89 -24.93
CA VAL A 20 -9.41 -4.60 -26.02
C VAL A 20 -10.90 -4.76 -25.74
N ALA A 21 -11.27 -5.13 -24.52
CA ALA A 21 -12.64 -5.46 -24.17
C ALA A 21 -13.50 -4.27 -23.69
N SER A 22 -12.90 -3.09 -23.50
CA SER A 22 -13.58 -1.85 -23.08
C SER A 22 -14.43 -1.99 -21.80
N ILE A 23 -13.97 -2.81 -20.84
CA ILE A 23 -14.69 -3.13 -19.59
C ILE A 23 -14.32 -2.20 -18.42
N ALA A 24 -13.46 -1.22 -18.66
CA ALA A 24 -12.82 -0.41 -17.62
C ALA A 24 -13.75 0.64 -16.99
N SER A 25 -13.38 1.09 -15.79
CA SER A 25 -13.70 2.42 -15.25
C SER A 25 -13.45 3.52 -16.31
N PRO A 26 -13.98 4.75 -16.20
CA PRO A 26 -13.65 5.82 -17.15
C PRO A 26 -12.15 5.87 -17.44
N TRP A 27 -11.79 5.83 -18.73
CA TRP A 27 -10.41 5.68 -19.23
C TRP A 27 -9.33 6.49 -18.47
N PRO A 28 -9.58 7.74 -18.03
CA PRO A 28 -8.63 8.49 -17.22
C PRO A 28 -8.24 7.80 -15.90
N GLN A 29 -9.22 7.25 -15.17
CA GLN A 29 -8.96 6.55 -13.91
C GLN A 29 -8.14 5.29 -14.15
N PHE A 30 -8.47 4.54 -15.20
CA PHE A 30 -7.73 3.33 -15.55
C PHE A 30 -6.29 3.65 -15.98
N ALA A 31 -6.08 4.72 -16.75
CA ALA A 31 -4.75 5.18 -17.11
C ALA A 31 -3.93 5.58 -15.88
N VAL A 32 -4.51 6.30 -14.92
CA VAL A 32 -3.87 6.64 -13.65
C VAL A 32 -3.52 5.37 -12.86
N ALA A 33 -4.42 4.40 -12.76
CA ALA A 33 -4.16 3.12 -12.10
C ALA A 33 -2.98 2.37 -12.74
N CYS A 34 -2.92 2.32 -14.07
CA CYS A 34 -1.80 1.73 -14.82
C CYS A 34 -0.48 2.47 -14.55
N LEU A 35 -0.49 3.80 -14.49
CA LEU A 35 0.71 4.59 -14.18
C LEU A 35 1.20 4.33 -12.75
N LEU A 36 0.30 4.34 -11.75
CA LEU A 36 0.65 4.03 -10.36
C LEU A 36 1.16 2.59 -10.22
N GLY A 37 0.52 1.65 -10.92
CA GLY A 37 0.94 0.26 -11.02
C GLY A 37 2.36 0.14 -11.57
N ALA A 38 2.64 0.81 -12.69
CA ALA A 38 3.95 0.83 -13.34
C ALA A 38 5.04 1.45 -12.45
N VAL A 39 4.72 2.53 -11.71
CA VAL A 39 5.64 3.12 -10.72
C VAL A 39 5.99 2.10 -9.64
N CYS A 40 5.00 1.44 -9.03
CA CYS A 40 5.24 0.43 -7.99
C CYS A 40 6.03 -0.76 -8.53
N LEU A 41 5.71 -1.25 -9.72
CA LEU A 41 6.40 -2.35 -10.38
C LEU A 41 7.84 -1.98 -10.78
N GLY A 42 8.08 -0.75 -11.24
CA GLY A 42 9.41 -0.24 -11.55
C GLY A 42 10.29 -0.13 -10.31
N LEU A 43 9.75 0.40 -9.22
CA LEU A 43 10.43 0.44 -7.92
C LEU A 43 10.69 -0.97 -7.36
N ALA A 44 9.74 -1.89 -7.52
CA ALA A 44 9.93 -3.29 -7.15
C ALA A 44 11.08 -3.96 -7.96
N THR A 45 11.14 -3.72 -9.27
CA THR A 45 12.24 -4.18 -10.13
C THR A 45 13.58 -3.60 -9.67
N LEU A 46 13.61 -2.30 -9.34
CA LEU A 46 14.82 -1.64 -8.87
C LEU A 46 15.33 -2.23 -7.54
N VAL A 47 14.42 -2.44 -6.57
CA VAL A 47 14.74 -3.09 -5.29
C VAL A 47 15.24 -4.51 -5.54
N TRP A 48 14.58 -5.27 -6.41
CA TRP A 48 15.00 -6.63 -6.74
C TRP A 48 16.38 -6.68 -7.43
N TRP A 49 16.69 -5.77 -8.34
CA TRP A 49 18.00 -5.72 -9.02
C TRP A 49 19.15 -5.43 -8.07
N ARG A 50 18.92 -4.61 -7.03
CA ARG A 50 19.94 -4.26 -6.06
C ARG A 50 20.01 -5.26 -4.90
N GLU A 51 18.87 -5.75 -4.45
CA GLU A 51 18.73 -6.70 -3.34
C GLU A 51 17.76 -7.85 -3.68
N PRO A 52 18.23 -8.89 -4.42
CA PRO A 52 17.36 -9.92 -5.00
C PRO A 52 16.58 -10.76 -3.98
N GLN A 53 17.10 -10.87 -2.76
CA GLN A 53 16.50 -11.64 -1.67
C GLN A 53 15.54 -10.82 -0.81
N HIS A 54 15.40 -9.51 -1.08
CA HIS A 54 14.61 -8.63 -0.24
C HIS A 54 13.11 -8.84 -0.46
N ARG A 55 12.40 -9.26 0.60
CA ARG A 55 10.96 -9.61 0.54
C ARG A 55 10.06 -8.44 0.12
N LEU A 56 10.51 -7.20 0.34
CA LEU A 56 9.75 -5.99 0.01
C LEU A 56 9.51 -5.83 -1.50
N ALA A 57 10.41 -6.32 -2.36
CA ALA A 57 10.21 -6.27 -3.80
C ALA A 57 8.92 -7.02 -4.23
N GLY A 58 8.67 -8.20 -3.65
CA GLY A 58 7.46 -8.96 -3.93
C GLY A 58 6.18 -8.24 -3.53
N TRP A 59 6.17 -7.60 -2.35
CA TRP A 59 5.02 -6.85 -1.88
C TRP A 59 4.80 -5.53 -2.65
N LEU A 60 5.87 -4.86 -3.08
CA LEU A 60 5.76 -3.70 -3.97
C LEU A 60 5.19 -4.10 -5.33
N SER A 61 5.59 -5.24 -5.87
CA SER A 61 5.00 -5.79 -7.09
C SER A 61 3.51 -6.12 -6.90
N LEU A 62 3.13 -6.68 -5.75
CA LEU A 62 1.73 -6.96 -5.45
C LEU A 62 0.90 -5.68 -5.32
N ALA A 63 1.46 -4.62 -4.74
CA ALA A 63 0.81 -3.31 -4.68
C ALA A 63 0.57 -2.72 -6.09
N GLY A 64 1.57 -2.81 -6.96
CA GLY A 64 1.45 -2.35 -8.34
C GLY A 64 0.48 -3.18 -9.17
N PHE A 65 0.43 -4.48 -8.94
CA PHE A 65 -0.57 -5.35 -9.57
C PHE A 65 -1.98 -5.08 -9.04
N SER A 66 -2.15 -4.92 -7.73
CA SER A 66 -3.48 -4.76 -7.12
C SER A 66 -4.20 -3.52 -7.62
N VAL A 67 -3.50 -2.38 -7.78
CA VAL A 67 -4.13 -1.16 -8.32
C VAL A 67 -4.63 -1.32 -9.75
N VAL A 68 -3.88 -2.05 -10.59
CA VAL A 68 -4.33 -2.34 -11.97
C VAL A 68 -5.53 -3.27 -11.92
N ALA A 69 -5.44 -4.36 -11.14
CA ALA A 69 -6.47 -5.38 -11.04
C ALA A 69 -7.82 -4.82 -10.55
N THR A 70 -7.82 -4.02 -9.47
CA THR A 70 -9.05 -3.48 -8.88
C THR A 70 -9.70 -2.37 -9.71
N ASN A 71 -9.01 -1.81 -10.71
CA ASN A 71 -9.54 -0.77 -11.59
C ASN A 71 -9.91 -1.29 -13.00
N THR A 72 -9.88 -2.62 -13.20
CA THR A 72 -10.19 -3.23 -14.49
C THR A 72 -11.69 -3.29 -14.82
N VAL A 73 -12.55 -3.22 -13.80
CA VAL A 73 -14.01 -3.35 -13.94
C VAL A 73 -14.67 -2.10 -13.40
N ASP A 74 -15.72 -1.62 -14.09
CA ASP A 74 -16.59 -0.55 -13.61
C ASP A 74 -17.08 -0.84 -12.17
N PRO A 75 -16.92 0.10 -11.21
CA PRO A 75 -17.39 -0.05 -9.84
C PRO A 75 -18.85 -0.52 -9.73
N ASN A 76 -19.73 -0.06 -10.61
CA ASN A 76 -21.15 -0.43 -10.60
C ASN A 76 -21.40 -1.89 -11.03
N ARG A 77 -20.37 -2.58 -11.54
CA ARG A 77 -20.45 -3.93 -12.09
C ARG A 77 -19.57 -4.94 -11.33
N MET A 78 -18.95 -4.54 -10.22
CA MET A 78 -18.05 -5.41 -9.45
C MET A 78 -18.77 -6.61 -8.82
N GLY A 79 -20.06 -6.48 -8.51
CA GLY A 79 -20.89 -7.57 -7.99
C GLY A 79 -20.28 -8.22 -6.73
N PRO A 80 -19.94 -9.53 -6.75
CA PRO A 80 -19.36 -10.19 -5.57
C PRO A 80 -17.95 -9.69 -5.21
N PHE A 81 -17.29 -8.96 -6.11
CA PHE A 81 -15.93 -8.43 -5.92
C PHE A 81 -15.90 -6.98 -5.46
N ASP A 82 -17.05 -6.40 -5.09
CA ASP A 82 -17.13 -5.01 -4.65
C ASP A 82 -16.24 -4.74 -3.41
N GLY A 83 -16.00 -5.74 -2.56
CA GLY A 83 -15.06 -5.64 -1.43
C GLY A 83 -13.57 -5.65 -1.80
N SER A 84 -13.21 -5.78 -3.07
CA SER A 84 -11.82 -5.93 -3.51
C SER A 84 -10.96 -4.67 -3.33
N TRP A 85 -11.56 -3.50 -3.13
CA TRP A 85 -10.83 -2.24 -2.88
C TRP A 85 -9.89 -2.32 -1.69
N MET A 86 -10.13 -3.20 -0.71
CA MET A 86 -9.23 -3.42 0.42
C MET A 86 -7.84 -3.93 -0.01
N LEU A 87 -7.75 -4.58 -1.18
CA LEU A 87 -6.50 -5.04 -1.79
C LEU A 87 -5.58 -3.88 -2.24
N LEU A 88 -6.10 -2.64 -2.33
CA LEU A 88 -5.30 -1.44 -2.56
C LEU A 88 -4.40 -1.10 -1.35
N TYR A 89 -4.82 -1.50 -0.15
CA TYR A 89 -4.15 -1.14 1.10
C TYR A 89 -3.30 -2.30 1.65
N LEU A 90 -3.77 -3.54 1.47
CA LEU A 90 -3.18 -4.73 2.08
C LEU A 90 -1.66 -4.89 1.79
N PRO A 91 -1.17 -4.78 0.54
CA PRO A 91 0.26 -4.92 0.26
C PRO A 91 1.10 -3.87 1.00
N PHE A 92 0.64 -2.62 1.06
CA PHE A 92 1.33 -1.55 1.78
C PHE A 92 1.30 -1.76 3.30
N ALA A 93 0.19 -2.23 3.84
CA ALA A 93 0.08 -2.53 5.27
C ALA A 93 1.10 -3.61 5.66
N ILE A 94 1.23 -4.67 4.86
CA ILE A 94 2.26 -5.70 5.07
C ILE A 94 3.67 -5.14 4.89
N ILE A 95 3.91 -4.26 3.90
CA ILE A 95 5.20 -3.57 3.75
C ILE A 95 5.58 -2.82 5.03
N LEU A 96 4.67 -2.04 5.63
CA LEU A 96 4.96 -1.30 6.86
C LEU A 96 5.28 -2.22 8.05
N LEU A 97 4.68 -3.41 8.10
CA LEU A 97 5.03 -4.42 9.11
C LEU A 97 6.43 -4.99 8.89
N LEU A 98 6.91 -5.07 7.65
CA LEU A 98 8.18 -5.71 7.28
C LEU A 98 9.37 -4.73 7.19
N VAL A 99 9.13 -3.45 6.97
CA VAL A 99 10.17 -2.42 6.85
C VAL A 99 10.96 -2.25 8.15
N PRO A 100 12.29 -2.04 8.08
CA PRO A 100 13.11 -1.93 6.87
C PRO A 100 13.62 -3.28 6.35
N ASP A 101 13.94 -4.22 7.23
CA ASP A 101 14.77 -5.40 6.89
C ASP A 101 13.99 -6.58 6.28
N GLY A 102 12.72 -6.37 5.90
CA GLY A 102 11.86 -7.43 5.38
C GLY A 102 11.41 -8.45 6.44
N ARG A 103 11.56 -8.14 7.74
CA ARG A 103 11.25 -9.02 8.87
C ARG A 103 10.33 -8.33 9.86
N LEU A 104 9.43 -9.08 10.48
CA LEU A 104 8.52 -8.57 11.52
C LEU A 104 9.28 -8.26 12.82
N ALA A 105 8.85 -7.23 13.55
CA ALA A 105 9.49 -6.78 14.79
C ALA A 105 9.25 -7.73 16.00
N GLY A 106 8.44 -8.78 15.82
CA GLY A 106 8.17 -9.79 16.84
C GLY A 106 6.89 -10.59 16.59
N PRO A 107 6.56 -11.55 17.46
CA PRO A 107 5.40 -12.43 17.31
C PRO A 107 4.05 -11.70 17.33
N ARG A 108 3.94 -10.60 18.10
CA ARG A 108 2.73 -9.77 18.14
C ARG A 108 2.44 -9.11 16.78
N TRP A 109 3.48 -8.67 16.07
CA TRP A 109 3.35 -8.09 14.73
C TRP A 109 2.99 -9.11 13.66
N ARG A 110 3.36 -10.38 13.87
CA ARG A 110 2.87 -11.50 13.06
C ARG A 110 1.38 -11.68 13.21
N LEU A 111 0.85 -11.55 14.43
CA LEU A 111 -0.59 -11.58 14.66
C LEU A 111 -1.30 -10.43 13.94
N VAL A 112 -0.75 -9.21 13.97
CA VAL A 112 -1.31 -8.06 13.22
C VAL A 112 -1.35 -8.35 11.71
N GLY A 113 -0.27 -8.91 11.15
CA GLY A 113 -0.22 -9.29 9.73
C GLY A 113 -1.26 -10.36 9.35
N TRP A 114 -1.48 -11.35 10.22
CA TRP A 114 -2.55 -12.33 10.04
C TRP A 114 -3.94 -11.71 10.18
N ALA A 115 -4.14 -10.88 11.20
CA ALA A 115 -5.41 -10.23 11.48
C ALA A 115 -5.86 -9.37 10.30
N ILE A 116 -4.99 -8.52 9.75
CA ILE A 116 -5.36 -7.69 8.59
C ILE A 116 -5.63 -8.51 7.33
N THR A 117 -4.89 -9.59 7.11
CA THR A 117 -5.12 -10.46 5.96
C THR A 117 -6.45 -11.20 6.08
N LEU A 118 -6.77 -11.69 7.29
CA LEU A 118 -8.03 -12.36 7.58
C LEU A 118 -9.21 -11.40 7.49
N ASP A 119 -9.08 -10.19 8.02
CA ASP A 119 -10.09 -9.14 7.97
C ASP A 119 -10.48 -8.80 6.52
N VAL A 120 -9.49 -8.58 5.64
CA VAL A 120 -9.72 -8.36 4.21
C VAL A 120 -10.44 -9.55 3.57
N ALA A 121 -10.01 -10.78 3.86
CA ALA A 121 -10.62 -11.98 3.29
C ALA A 121 -12.08 -12.16 3.77
N LEU A 122 -12.34 -11.92 5.06
CA LEU A 122 -13.68 -12.01 5.65
C LEU A 122 -14.60 -10.93 5.08
N PHE A 123 -14.12 -9.71 4.91
CA PHE A 123 -14.90 -8.63 4.31
C PHE A 123 -15.27 -8.94 2.86
N MET A 124 -14.31 -9.38 2.05
CA MET A 124 -14.59 -9.80 0.67
C MET A 124 -15.59 -10.95 0.60
N ALA A 125 -15.44 -11.96 1.46
CA ALA A 125 -16.38 -13.08 1.54
C ALA A 125 -17.78 -12.62 1.97
N LEU A 126 -17.87 -11.72 2.95
CA LEU A 126 -19.12 -11.13 3.39
C LEU A 126 -19.83 -10.40 2.25
N VAL A 127 -19.13 -9.55 1.50
CA VAL A 127 -19.69 -8.84 0.35
C VAL A 127 -20.19 -9.82 -0.72
N ALA A 128 -19.42 -10.87 -1.02
CA ALA A 128 -19.85 -11.89 -1.96
C ALA A 128 -21.12 -12.65 -1.50
N VAL A 129 -21.24 -12.94 -0.20
CA VAL A 129 -22.43 -13.56 0.40
C VAL A 129 -23.64 -12.64 0.30
N GLN A 130 -23.50 -11.36 0.63
CA GLN A 130 -24.58 -10.38 0.55
C GLN A 130 -25.04 -10.17 -0.90
N TRP A 131 -24.11 -10.17 -1.86
CA TRP A 131 -24.43 -10.10 -3.27
C TRP A 131 -25.20 -11.34 -3.75
N ARG A 132 -24.79 -12.54 -3.33
CA ARG A 132 -25.48 -13.79 -3.70
C ARG A 132 -26.86 -13.93 -3.06
N TRP A 133 -27.00 -13.49 -1.81
CA TRP A 133 -28.24 -13.59 -1.03
C TRP A 133 -28.62 -12.23 -0.45
N PRO A 134 -29.28 -11.35 -1.22
CA PRO A 134 -29.63 -10.00 -0.77
C PRO A 134 -30.48 -9.98 0.52
N GLY A 135 -31.27 -11.02 0.77
CA GLY A 135 -32.11 -11.16 1.97
C GLY A 135 -31.33 -11.22 3.29
N VAL A 136 -30.03 -11.54 3.28
CA VAL A 136 -29.18 -11.53 4.49
C VAL A 136 -28.37 -10.24 4.66
N ALA A 137 -28.46 -9.27 3.73
CA ALA A 137 -27.67 -8.05 3.79
C ALA A 137 -27.95 -7.21 5.05
N GLY A 138 -29.23 -7.04 5.41
CA GLY A 138 -29.64 -6.29 6.61
C GLY A 138 -29.03 -6.86 7.90
N PRO A 139 -29.28 -8.13 8.24
CA PRO A 139 -28.72 -8.76 9.45
C PRO A 139 -27.19 -8.73 9.51
N LEU A 140 -26.51 -8.81 8.37
CA LEU A 140 -25.04 -8.84 8.32
C LEU A 140 -24.38 -7.45 8.24
N THR A 141 -25.16 -6.37 8.16
CA THR A 141 -24.64 -5.00 8.03
C THR A 141 -23.73 -4.64 9.22
N GLY A 142 -24.13 -4.98 10.45
CA GLY A 142 -23.32 -4.70 11.64
C GLY A 142 -21.96 -5.42 11.65
N ILE A 143 -21.89 -6.62 11.07
CA ILE A 143 -20.62 -7.35 10.90
C ILE A 143 -19.73 -6.63 9.88
N GLY A 144 -20.31 -6.18 8.77
CA GLY A 144 -19.59 -5.39 7.77
C GLY A 144 -19.01 -4.09 8.34
N THR A 145 -19.79 -3.37 9.15
CA THR A 145 -19.30 -2.18 9.86
C THR A 145 -18.20 -2.52 10.86
N GLY A 146 -18.34 -3.62 11.60
CA GLY A 146 -17.31 -4.11 12.54
C GLY A 146 -15.99 -4.42 11.85
N LEU A 147 -16.04 -5.10 10.70
CA LEU A 147 -14.86 -5.39 9.87
C LEU A 147 -14.23 -4.10 9.32
N LEU A 148 -15.03 -3.14 8.86
CA LEU A 148 -14.52 -1.84 8.39
C LEU A 148 -13.76 -1.06 9.47
N LEU A 149 -14.31 -1.01 10.69
CA LEU A 149 -13.66 -0.37 11.83
C LEU A 149 -12.43 -1.15 12.29
N GLY A 150 -12.51 -2.49 12.27
CA GLY A 150 -11.39 -3.39 12.53
C GLY A 150 -10.25 -3.17 11.54
N PHE A 151 -10.58 -3.06 10.25
CA PHE A 151 -9.64 -2.75 9.18
C PHE A 151 -8.90 -1.45 9.44
N LEU A 152 -9.61 -0.36 9.73
CA LEU A 152 -8.99 0.93 10.07
C LEU A 152 -8.04 0.80 11.28
N ALA A 153 -8.47 0.12 12.35
CA ALA A 153 -7.64 -0.10 13.52
C ALA A 153 -6.37 -0.90 13.18
N LEU A 154 -6.47 -1.89 12.31
CA LEU A 154 -5.35 -2.70 11.83
C LEU A 154 -4.42 -1.91 10.90
N LEU A 155 -4.95 -0.98 10.08
CA LEU A 155 -4.13 -0.05 9.30
C LEU A 155 -3.31 0.87 10.21
N VAL A 156 -3.92 1.40 11.26
CA VAL A 156 -3.22 2.20 12.28
C VAL A 156 -2.16 1.35 12.99
N ALA A 157 -2.47 0.11 13.33
CA ALA A 157 -1.48 -0.81 13.91
C ALA A 157 -0.30 -1.04 12.96
N CYS A 158 -0.55 -1.31 11.67
CA CYS A 158 0.50 -1.47 10.66
C CYS A 158 1.37 -0.20 10.54
N ALA A 159 0.75 0.99 10.55
CA ALA A 159 1.46 2.28 10.53
C ALA A 159 2.27 2.55 11.82
N ALA A 160 1.87 1.96 12.94
CA ALA A 160 2.61 2.05 14.20
C ALA A 160 3.83 1.11 14.26
N ALA A 161 3.92 0.09 13.40
CA ALA A 161 5.04 -0.87 13.44
C ALA A 161 6.41 -0.22 13.19
N PRO A 162 6.58 0.68 12.19
CA PRO A 162 7.80 1.45 12.03
C PRO A 162 8.10 2.36 13.24
N VAL A 163 7.08 2.88 13.95
CA VAL A 163 7.26 3.75 15.13
C VAL A 163 7.91 2.95 16.27
N VAL A 164 7.43 1.74 16.50
CA VAL A 164 7.99 0.86 17.54
C VAL A 164 9.43 0.49 17.23
N ARG A 165 9.77 0.25 15.96
CA ARG A 165 11.17 0.06 15.54
C ARG A 165 12.00 1.31 15.73
N TYR A 166 11.51 2.48 15.30
CA TYR A 166 12.18 3.75 15.48
C TYR A 166 12.56 4.01 16.95
N ARG A 167 11.66 3.72 17.88
CA ARG A 167 11.91 3.89 19.32
C ARG A 167 13.00 2.94 19.85
N ARG A 168 13.06 1.71 19.34
CA ARG A 168 14.01 0.67 19.78
C ARG A 168 15.36 0.73 19.06
N GLY A 169 15.41 1.28 17.86
CA GLY A 169 16.59 1.32 17.00
C GLY A 169 17.59 2.42 17.35
N GLY A 170 18.83 2.21 16.92
CA GLY A 170 19.93 3.17 17.06
C GLY A 170 19.78 4.40 16.14
N ARG A 171 20.76 5.32 16.19
CA ARG A 171 20.71 6.60 15.46
C ARG A 171 20.57 6.44 13.93
N LEU A 172 21.28 5.47 13.35
CA LEU A 172 21.25 5.17 11.91
C LEU A 172 19.89 4.60 11.46
N GLU A 173 19.30 3.73 12.27
CA GLU A 173 18.02 3.08 11.98
C GLU A 173 16.86 4.07 12.08
N ARG A 174 16.93 4.99 13.06
CA ARG A 174 15.99 6.10 13.20
C ARG A 174 15.97 6.99 11.96
N SER A 175 17.14 7.33 11.42
CA SER A 175 17.23 8.12 10.20
C SER A 175 16.51 7.44 9.02
N ARG A 176 16.76 6.14 8.79
CA ARG A 176 16.11 5.37 7.70
C ARG A 176 14.58 5.34 7.80
N LEU A 177 14.03 5.33 9.01
CA LEU A 177 12.60 5.18 9.23
C LEU A 177 11.80 6.49 9.21
N ARG A 178 12.44 7.68 9.30
CA ARG A 178 11.71 8.97 9.39
C ARG A 178 10.70 9.18 8.27
N TRP A 179 11.11 8.93 7.04
CA TRP A 179 10.25 9.14 5.87
C TRP A 179 9.25 8.00 5.67
N VAL A 180 9.61 6.78 6.07
CA VAL A 180 8.68 5.65 6.13
C VAL A 180 7.56 5.92 7.12
N LEU A 181 7.86 6.53 8.27
CA LEU A 181 6.85 6.90 9.27
C LEU A 181 5.85 7.90 8.71
N LEU A 182 6.35 8.96 8.07
CA LEU A 182 5.52 9.98 7.45
C LEU A 182 4.66 9.39 6.31
N ALA A 183 5.29 8.61 5.43
CA ALA A 183 4.59 7.95 4.33
C ALA A 183 3.58 6.92 4.85
N GLY A 184 3.89 6.18 5.91
CA GLY A 184 3.03 5.16 6.48
C GLY A 184 1.74 5.72 7.08
N LEU A 185 1.71 6.99 7.50
CA LEU A 185 0.48 7.66 7.94
C LEU A 185 -0.51 7.85 6.80
N SER A 186 -0.07 7.90 5.55
CA SER A 186 -0.97 8.02 4.41
C SER A 186 -1.96 6.84 4.31
N LEU A 187 -1.58 5.65 4.79
CA LEU A 187 -2.42 4.44 4.76
C LEU A 187 -3.77 4.62 5.50
N PRO A 188 -3.79 4.86 6.83
CA PRO A 188 -5.04 5.11 7.53
C PRO A 188 -5.68 6.45 7.17
N LEU A 189 -4.88 7.47 6.85
CA LEU A 189 -5.41 8.79 6.47
C LEU A 189 -6.20 8.75 5.17
N THR A 190 -5.79 7.95 4.18
CA THR A 190 -6.54 7.80 2.92
C THR A 190 -7.92 7.18 3.17
N LEU A 191 -8.02 6.20 4.07
CA LEU A 191 -9.31 5.61 4.41
C LEU A 191 -10.20 6.60 5.18
N LEU A 192 -9.63 7.34 6.14
CA LEU A 192 -10.35 8.39 6.85
C LEU A 192 -10.80 9.51 5.92
N LEU A 193 -9.97 9.89 4.95
CA LEU A 193 -10.29 10.88 3.93
C LEU A 193 -11.45 10.41 3.05
N CYS A 194 -11.48 9.13 2.70
CA CYS A 194 -12.60 8.52 2.00
C CYS A 194 -13.92 8.66 2.79
N TRP A 195 -13.91 8.29 4.07
CA TRP A 195 -15.09 8.40 4.92
C TRP A 195 -15.51 9.85 5.14
N ALA A 196 -14.57 10.74 5.39
CA ALA A 196 -14.84 12.18 5.51
C ALA A 196 -15.46 12.73 4.23
N SER A 197 -14.98 12.30 3.05
CA SER A 197 -15.57 12.65 1.76
C SER A 197 -17.03 12.23 1.66
N TYR A 198 -17.34 10.97 2.00
CA TYR A 198 -18.73 10.49 2.03
C TYR A 198 -19.61 11.28 3.00
N LEU A 199 -19.11 11.61 4.19
CA LEU A 199 -19.87 12.31 5.23
C LEU A 199 -20.11 13.80 4.91
N VAL A 200 -19.16 14.46 4.26
CA VAL A 200 -19.21 15.92 4.01
C VAL A 200 -19.74 16.25 2.62
N LEU A 201 -19.33 15.48 1.60
CA LEU A 201 -19.58 15.77 0.19
C LEU A 201 -20.61 14.81 -0.42
N GLY A 202 -20.94 13.70 0.25
CA GLY A 202 -21.81 12.65 -0.29
C GLY A 202 -21.18 11.81 -1.40
N THR A 203 -19.95 12.13 -1.81
CA THR A 203 -19.20 11.43 -2.87
C THR A 203 -17.81 11.04 -2.39
N PRO A 204 -17.18 10.00 -2.97
CA PRO A 204 -15.83 9.56 -2.62
C PRO A 204 -14.70 10.37 -3.27
N ASP A 205 -14.93 11.56 -3.83
CA ASP A 205 -13.97 12.24 -4.72
C ASP A 205 -12.57 12.46 -4.11
N LEU A 206 -12.47 12.67 -2.80
CA LEU A 206 -11.18 12.90 -2.14
C LEU A 206 -10.35 11.62 -1.97
N VAL A 207 -10.95 10.44 -2.10
CA VAL A 207 -10.21 9.16 -1.98
C VAL A 207 -9.14 9.03 -3.07
N GLY A 208 -9.39 9.57 -4.26
CA GLY A 208 -8.43 9.54 -5.36
C GLY A 208 -7.13 10.26 -5.01
N ILE A 209 -7.22 11.40 -4.32
CA ILE A 209 -6.07 12.18 -3.85
C ILE A 209 -5.29 11.40 -2.79
N GLY A 210 -6.00 10.79 -1.83
CA GLY A 210 -5.38 9.97 -0.80
C GLY A 210 -4.68 8.73 -1.38
N LEU A 211 -5.31 8.05 -2.33
CA LEU A 211 -4.72 6.90 -3.02
C LEU A 211 -3.49 7.31 -3.82
N LEU A 212 -3.54 8.42 -4.55
CA LEU A 212 -2.39 8.96 -5.27
C LEU A 212 -1.21 9.25 -4.32
N ALA A 213 -1.48 9.93 -3.20
CA ALA A 213 -0.47 10.22 -2.20
C ALA A 213 0.12 8.92 -1.60
N MET A 214 -0.72 7.95 -1.26
CA MET A 214 -0.30 6.66 -0.69
C MET A 214 0.58 5.86 -1.67
N TYR A 215 0.15 5.73 -2.92
CA TYR A 215 0.84 4.98 -3.98
C TYR A 215 2.13 5.64 -4.47
N LEU A 216 2.40 6.88 -4.10
CA LEU A 216 3.68 7.54 -4.36
C LEU A 216 4.55 7.55 -3.11
N ALA A 217 4.01 8.02 -1.97
CA ALA A 217 4.79 8.24 -0.75
C ALA A 217 5.37 6.95 -0.18
N ILE A 218 4.56 5.89 -0.03
CA ILE A 218 4.99 4.63 0.60
C ILE A 218 6.06 3.93 -0.24
N PRO A 219 5.83 3.60 -1.53
CA PRO A 219 6.82 2.84 -2.29
C PRO A 219 8.12 3.63 -2.51
N LEU A 220 8.05 4.97 -2.67
CA LEU A 220 9.25 5.80 -2.73
C LEU A 220 10.03 5.77 -1.41
N ALA A 221 9.36 6.04 -0.27
CA ALA A 221 10.02 6.04 1.04
C ALA A 221 10.65 4.67 1.36
N VAL A 222 9.94 3.59 1.04
CA VAL A 222 10.42 2.22 1.22
C VAL A 222 11.62 1.94 0.32
N THR A 223 11.56 2.29 -0.96
CA THR A 223 12.66 2.07 -1.90
C THR A 223 13.92 2.85 -1.49
N VAL A 224 13.77 4.12 -1.09
CA VAL A 224 14.90 4.92 -0.61
C VAL A 224 15.46 4.32 0.69
N SER A 225 14.62 3.79 1.59
CA SER A 225 15.07 3.18 2.85
C SER A 225 15.91 1.93 2.64
N VAL A 226 15.62 1.17 1.58
CA VAL A 226 16.38 -0.03 1.20
C VAL A 226 17.65 0.34 0.43
N LEU A 227 17.53 1.17 -0.62
CA LEU A 227 18.61 1.38 -1.59
C LEU A 227 19.59 2.48 -1.21
N ARG A 228 19.15 3.51 -0.48
CA ARG A 228 19.98 4.65 -0.08
C ARG A 228 19.75 5.01 1.38
N PRO A 229 20.07 4.10 2.30
CA PRO A 229 19.94 4.37 3.73
C PRO A 229 20.75 5.60 4.19
N GLU A 230 21.82 5.96 3.47
CA GLU A 230 22.67 7.11 3.77
C GLU A 230 22.05 8.47 3.42
N LEU A 231 21.11 8.54 2.45
CA LEU A 231 20.42 9.80 2.13
C LEU A 231 19.59 10.32 3.30
N PHE A 232 19.22 9.43 4.22
CA PHE A 232 18.49 9.80 5.42
C PHE A 232 19.40 10.20 6.58
N ASP A 233 20.71 9.99 6.45
CA ASP A 233 21.71 10.47 7.40
C ASP A 233 22.07 11.93 7.07
N VAL A 234 21.11 12.83 7.32
CA VAL A 234 21.24 14.29 7.11
C VAL A 234 22.52 14.83 7.76
N THR A 235 22.93 14.23 8.89
CA THR A 235 24.17 14.53 9.59
C THR A 235 25.43 14.24 8.79
N ARG A 236 25.47 13.16 8.00
CA ARG A 236 26.62 12.82 7.16
C ARG A 236 26.71 13.73 5.93
N ALA A 237 25.56 14.04 5.32
CA ALA A 237 25.50 15.00 4.22
C ALA A 237 25.94 16.38 4.67
N ALA A 238 25.44 16.87 5.82
CA ALA A 238 25.85 18.13 6.41
C ALA A 238 27.33 18.13 6.80
N ALA A 239 27.84 17.04 7.40
CA ALA A 239 29.26 16.92 7.71
C ALA A 239 30.13 16.95 6.45
N ALA A 240 29.74 16.26 5.37
CA ALA A 240 30.47 16.30 4.10
C ALA A 240 30.49 17.71 3.48
N THR A 241 29.38 18.46 3.54
CA THR A 241 29.34 19.85 3.07
C THR A 241 30.21 20.77 3.92
N VAL A 242 30.19 20.60 5.24
CA VAL A 242 31.04 21.39 6.16
C VAL A 242 32.51 21.06 5.96
N THR A 243 32.88 19.78 5.83
CA THR A 243 34.27 19.37 5.57
C THR A 243 34.75 19.90 4.21
N ALA A 244 33.93 19.78 3.15
CA ALA A 244 34.24 20.33 1.84
C ALA A 244 34.41 21.86 1.88
N ALA A 245 33.53 22.57 2.59
CA ALA A 245 33.64 24.03 2.78
C ALA A 245 34.84 24.45 3.63
N SER A 246 35.27 23.60 4.58
CA SER A 246 36.45 23.84 5.42
C SER A 246 37.76 23.59 4.68
N LEU A 247 37.78 22.67 3.71
CA LEU A 247 38.94 22.38 2.86
C LEU A 247 39.07 23.33 1.67
N SER A 248 38.02 24.10 1.36
CA SER A 248 38.04 25.14 0.33
C SER A 248 38.43 26.53 0.85
N ARG A 249 38.86 26.63 2.12
CA ARG A 249 39.49 27.83 2.71
C ARG A 249 40.96 27.56 2.96
#